data_AF-A0A2S9CX64-F1
#
_entry.id   AF-A0A2S9CX64-F1
#
_cell.length_a   1.000
_cell.length_b   1.000
_cell.length_c   1.000
_cell.angle_alpha   90.00
_cell.angle_beta   90.00
_cell.angle_gamma   90.00
#
_symmetry.space_group_name_H-M   'P 1'
#
loop_
_entity.id
_entity.type
_entity.pdbx_description
1 polymer ?
#
loop_
_entity_poly.entity_id
_entity_poly.type
_entity_poly.pdbx_seq_one_letter_code
_entity_poly.pdbx_strand_id
1 'polypeptide(L)'
;MEVRKDFISVEPEVHKAFLLSDRLREIDSDWVHDKVNEDMSSIYQYDAEYYSKIDLLYSYGRSMARGLSYDLLSINNAAEYGTLYSWIHTMEEKYNGDKEFYEKIIDDALFAESKTRHFNCVSQMIQSLKEQIKILDSVLILIAILKTKDLYLLEEKVINKTNSQVTETTNTIETMEYDVFISHASEDKEKFVDEFCKDLDKEKIPYWYDSKEIDWGDSLIRKINQGLATSKFAIIVLSKNFIKKKWTNAELEAVLNIETNTGQVRVLPLMLGDSNEITEVLKEYPLLGSKKYLKAIEGNDSIIENLKKLLNK
;
A
#
# COMPACT_ATOMS: atom_id res chain seq x y z
N MET A 1 -14.54 12.77 -18.19
CA MET A 1 -13.98 13.45 -17.02
C MET A 1 -12.98 14.48 -17.51
N GLU A 2 -12.89 15.65 -16.87
CA GLU A 2 -11.86 16.65 -17.18
C GLU A 2 -10.51 16.19 -16.62
N VAL A 3 -9.45 16.27 -17.43
CA VAL A 3 -8.10 15.86 -17.02
C VAL A 3 -7.47 16.97 -16.17
N ARG A 4 -6.78 16.59 -15.09
CA ARG A 4 -6.07 17.52 -14.22
C ARG A 4 -5.04 18.34 -15.01
N LYS A 5 -4.88 19.62 -14.64
CA LYS A 5 -4.13 20.61 -15.42
C LYS A 5 -2.66 20.26 -15.65
N ASP A 6 -2.05 19.58 -14.71
CA ASP A 6 -0.67 19.12 -14.76
C ASP A 6 -0.48 17.88 -15.64
N PHE A 7 -1.56 17.19 -16.04
CA PHE A 7 -1.53 16.02 -16.94
C PHE A 7 -1.98 16.36 -18.36
N ILE A 8 -2.14 17.65 -18.72
CA ILE A 8 -2.58 18.07 -20.07
C ILE A 8 -1.67 17.49 -21.17
N SER A 9 -0.36 17.40 -20.94
CA SER A 9 0.59 16.84 -21.91
C SER A 9 0.40 15.34 -22.19
N VAL A 10 -0.37 14.63 -21.35
CA VAL A 10 -0.71 13.20 -21.46
C VAL A 10 -2.23 12.98 -21.44
N GLU A 11 -3.02 14.01 -21.74
CA GLU A 11 -4.47 13.97 -21.76
C GLU A 11 -5.05 12.83 -22.62
N PRO A 12 -4.53 12.55 -23.84
CA PRO A 12 -5.01 11.42 -24.65
C PRO A 12 -4.85 10.07 -23.95
N GLU A 13 -3.74 9.86 -23.25
CA GLU A 13 -3.46 8.63 -22.50
C GLU A 13 -4.34 8.52 -21.26
N VAL A 14 -4.58 9.61 -20.56
CA VAL A 14 -5.52 9.66 -19.41
C VAL A 14 -6.94 9.32 -19.88
N HIS A 15 -7.39 9.86 -21.01
CA HIS A 15 -8.68 9.48 -21.59
C HIS A 15 -8.73 8.01 -21.98
N LYS A 16 -7.63 7.44 -22.48
CA LYS A 16 -7.55 6.01 -22.76
C LYS A 16 -7.69 5.18 -21.47
N ALA A 17 -7.10 5.61 -20.35
CA ALA A 17 -7.31 4.96 -19.06
C ALA A 17 -8.80 4.98 -18.65
N PHE A 18 -9.49 6.11 -18.83
CA PHE A 18 -10.93 6.21 -18.55
C PHE A 18 -11.76 5.25 -19.40
N LEU A 19 -11.47 5.15 -20.71
CA LEU A 19 -12.17 4.23 -21.60
C LEU A 19 -11.96 2.76 -21.19
N LEU A 20 -10.74 2.38 -20.80
CA LEU A 20 -10.46 1.03 -20.29
C LEU A 20 -11.18 0.76 -18.97
N SER A 21 -11.25 1.75 -18.07
CA SER A 21 -12.03 1.66 -16.84
C SER A 21 -13.51 1.47 -17.12
N ASP A 22 -14.10 2.27 -18.01
CA ASP A 22 -15.52 2.16 -18.33
C ASP A 22 -15.85 0.79 -18.93
N ARG A 23 -14.96 0.23 -19.76
CA ARG A 23 -15.12 -1.14 -20.26
C ARG A 23 -15.09 -2.19 -19.15
N LEU A 24 -14.22 -2.06 -18.15
CA LEU A 24 -14.20 -2.97 -16.99
C LEU A 24 -15.47 -2.84 -16.14
N ARG A 25 -16.03 -1.63 -16.02
CA ARG A 25 -17.29 -1.39 -15.29
C ARG A 25 -18.48 -2.00 -16.02
N GLU A 26 -18.51 -1.97 -17.35
CA GLU A 26 -19.50 -2.69 -18.15
C GLU A 26 -19.42 -4.19 -17.85
N ILE A 27 -18.22 -4.78 -17.86
CA ILE A 27 -18.01 -6.20 -17.52
C ILE A 27 -18.45 -6.52 -16.09
N ASP A 28 -18.11 -5.71 -15.07
CA ASP A 28 -18.58 -5.93 -13.68
C ASP A 28 -20.10 -5.78 -13.54
N SER A 29 -20.72 -4.87 -14.32
CA SER A 29 -22.17 -4.71 -14.30
C SER A 29 -22.89 -5.93 -14.86
N ASP A 30 -22.33 -6.54 -15.90
CA ASP A 30 -22.85 -7.78 -16.50
C ASP A 30 -22.61 -9.00 -15.59
N TRP A 31 -21.60 -8.97 -14.72
CA TRP A 31 -21.26 -10.05 -13.77
C TRP A 31 -22.40 -10.40 -12.80
N VAL A 32 -23.35 -9.48 -12.56
CA VAL A 32 -24.53 -9.74 -11.69
C VAL A 32 -25.52 -10.69 -12.37
N HIS A 33 -25.56 -10.73 -13.71
CA HIS A 33 -26.44 -11.59 -14.48
C HIS A 33 -25.99 -13.05 -14.50
N ASP A 34 -24.68 -13.31 -14.33
CA ASP A 34 -24.13 -14.67 -14.25
C ASP A 34 -24.64 -15.45 -13.02
N LYS A 35 -25.13 -14.75 -11.99
CA LYS A 35 -25.82 -15.35 -10.82
C LYS A 35 -27.29 -15.65 -11.06
N VAL A 36 -27.93 -15.02 -12.04
CA VAL A 36 -29.37 -15.14 -12.33
C VAL A 36 -29.64 -16.29 -13.31
N ASN A 37 -28.60 -16.85 -13.92
CA ASN A 37 -28.67 -18.13 -14.60
C ASN A 37 -28.64 -19.26 -13.56
N GLU A 38 -29.72 -20.05 -13.54
CA GLU A 38 -30.19 -20.97 -12.49
C GLU A 38 -29.19 -22.03 -11.94
N ASP A 39 -27.99 -22.15 -12.51
CA ASP A 39 -27.10 -23.28 -12.25
C ASP A 39 -25.94 -23.02 -11.27
N MET A 40 -25.69 -21.77 -10.84
CA MET A 40 -24.61 -21.48 -9.88
C MET A 40 -24.80 -22.18 -8.53
N SER A 41 -26.03 -22.23 -8.00
CA SER A 41 -26.32 -22.97 -6.77
C SER A 41 -26.16 -24.49 -6.92
N SER A 42 -26.21 -25.00 -8.15
CA SER A 42 -26.00 -26.43 -8.43
C SER A 42 -24.52 -26.83 -8.34
N ILE A 43 -23.60 -25.86 -8.35
CA ILE A 43 -22.15 -26.12 -8.30
C ILE A 43 -21.76 -26.71 -6.93
N TYR A 44 -22.44 -26.29 -5.86
CA TYR A 44 -22.24 -26.81 -4.49
C TYR A 44 -22.69 -28.25 -4.27
N GLN A 45 -23.27 -28.91 -5.28
CA GLN A 45 -23.63 -30.33 -5.22
C GLN A 45 -22.45 -31.26 -5.58
N TYR A 46 -21.36 -30.72 -6.13
CA TYR A 46 -20.17 -31.45 -6.52
C TYR A 46 -19.11 -31.43 -5.43
N ASP A 47 -18.05 -32.22 -5.61
CA ASP A 47 -16.92 -32.29 -4.67
C ASP A 47 -16.28 -30.90 -4.45
N ALA A 48 -15.81 -30.68 -3.22
CA ALA A 48 -15.11 -29.46 -2.82
C ALA A 48 -13.91 -29.12 -3.69
N GLU A 49 -13.21 -30.12 -4.21
CA GLU A 49 -12.08 -29.93 -5.13
C GLU A 49 -12.47 -29.22 -6.43
N TYR A 50 -13.72 -29.34 -6.87
CA TYR A 50 -14.21 -28.77 -8.13
C TYR A 50 -14.97 -27.46 -7.92
N TYR A 51 -15.89 -27.41 -6.96
CA TYR A 51 -16.64 -26.17 -6.75
C TYR A 51 -15.75 -25.04 -6.25
N SER A 52 -14.69 -25.33 -5.47
CA SER A 52 -13.76 -24.28 -5.00
C SER A 52 -13.04 -23.58 -6.15
N LYS A 53 -12.70 -24.30 -7.23
CA LYS A 53 -12.05 -23.72 -8.42
C LYS A 53 -12.98 -22.75 -9.15
N ILE A 54 -14.28 -23.06 -9.20
CA ILE A 54 -15.29 -22.18 -9.79
C ILE A 54 -15.59 -20.98 -8.87
N ASP A 55 -15.59 -21.16 -7.55
CA ASP A 55 -15.73 -20.04 -6.61
C ASP A 55 -14.56 -19.05 -6.73
N LEU A 56 -13.33 -19.54 -6.96
CA LEU A 56 -12.17 -18.68 -7.25
C LEU A 56 -12.40 -17.85 -8.53
N LEU A 57 -12.91 -18.46 -9.60
CA LEU A 57 -13.29 -17.72 -10.81
C LEU A 57 -14.30 -16.61 -10.51
N TYR A 58 -15.34 -16.91 -9.72
CA TYR A 58 -16.34 -15.92 -9.32
C TYR A 58 -15.74 -14.76 -8.49
N SER A 59 -14.91 -15.08 -7.49
CA SER A 59 -14.38 -14.07 -6.57
C SER A 59 -13.31 -13.20 -7.21
N TYR A 60 -12.33 -13.80 -7.89
CA TYR A 60 -11.18 -13.10 -8.45
C TYR A 60 -11.53 -12.38 -9.75
N GLY A 61 -12.37 -12.96 -10.60
CA GLY A 61 -12.79 -12.30 -11.84
C GLY A 61 -13.60 -11.03 -11.60
N ARG A 62 -14.40 -10.99 -10.53
CA ARG A 62 -15.10 -9.76 -10.13
C ARG A 62 -14.18 -8.73 -9.48
N SER A 63 -13.26 -9.20 -8.65
CA SER A 63 -12.33 -8.33 -7.93
C SER A 63 -11.36 -7.62 -8.89
N MET A 64 -10.89 -8.34 -9.93
CA MET A 64 -10.04 -7.80 -10.98
C MET A 64 -10.69 -6.62 -11.70
N ALA A 65 -11.91 -6.79 -12.21
CA ALA A 65 -12.63 -5.72 -12.92
C ALA A 65 -12.79 -4.45 -12.07
N ARG A 66 -13.17 -4.62 -10.80
CA ARG A 66 -13.41 -3.50 -9.87
C ARG A 66 -12.13 -2.77 -9.49
N GLY A 67 -11.11 -3.53 -9.08
CA GLY A 67 -9.83 -2.99 -8.66
C GLY A 67 -9.15 -2.22 -9.79
N LEU A 68 -9.03 -2.86 -10.95
CA LEU A 68 -8.37 -2.27 -12.11
C LEU A 68 -9.15 -1.06 -12.66
N SER A 69 -10.49 -1.10 -12.66
CA SER A 69 -11.29 0.07 -13.02
C SER A 69 -11.05 1.25 -12.08
N TYR A 70 -11.08 1.01 -10.78
CA TYR A 70 -10.82 2.06 -9.78
C TYR A 70 -9.43 2.67 -9.98
N ASP A 71 -8.42 1.81 -10.10
CA ASP A 71 -7.02 2.23 -10.26
C ASP A 71 -6.79 2.98 -11.58
N LEU A 72 -7.52 2.67 -12.65
CA LEU A 72 -7.46 3.42 -13.90
C LEU A 72 -8.09 4.81 -13.80
N LEU A 73 -9.14 4.98 -13.00
CA LEU A 73 -9.75 6.31 -12.76
C LEU A 73 -8.89 7.17 -11.84
N SER A 74 -8.18 6.54 -10.90
CA SER A 74 -7.37 7.25 -9.91
C SER A 74 -6.14 7.94 -10.50
N ILE A 75 -5.76 7.66 -11.76
CA ILE A 75 -4.75 8.45 -12.50
C ILE A 75 -5.03 9.96 -12.46
N ASN A 76 -6.31 10.34 -12.38
CA ASN A 76 -6.76 11.73 -12.35
C ASN A 76 -7.05 12.24 -10.93
N ASN A 77 -6.76 11.45 -9.90
CA ASN A 77 -6.95 11.80 -8.49
C ASN A 77 -5.63 12.28 -7.87
N ALA A 78 -5.46 13.60 -7.81
CA ALA A 78 -4.25 14.22 -7.26
C ALA A 78 -4.00 13.92 -5.77
N ALA A 79 -5.03 13.58 -5.01
CA ALA A 79 -4.90 13.22 -3.60
C ALA A 79 -4.35 11.80 -3.42
N GLU A 80 -4.59 10.92 -4.39
CA GLU A 80 -4.11 9.53 -4.36
C GLU A 80 -2.73 9.42 -5.04
N TYR A 81 -2.57 10.04 -6.20
CA TYR A 81 -1.31 10.07 -6.94
C TYR A 81 -0.91 11.50 -7.27
N GLY A 82 0.13 11.98 -6.59
CA GLY A 82 0.64 13.33 -6.81
C GLY A 82 1.27 13.51 -8.19
N THR A 83 1.86 12.45 -8.76
CA THR A 83 2.64 12.47 -10.00
C THR A 83 2.27 11.31 -10.93
N LEU A 84 2.53 11.44 -12.23
CA LEU A 84 2.33 10.36 -13.20
C LEU A 84 3.24 9.15 -12.88
N TYR A 85 4.48 9.41 -12.45
CA TYR A 85 5.43 8.41 -11.98
C TYR A 85 4.85 7.55 -10.85
N SER A 86 4.23 8.17 -9.84
CA SER A 86 3.67 7.46 -8.68
C SER A 86 2.53 6.52 -9.05
N TRP A 87 1.65 6.97 -9.96
CA TRP A 87 0.57 6.14 -10.47
C TRP A 87 1.12 4.97 -11.29
N ILE A 88 2.05 5.22 -12.22
CA ILE A 88 2.66 4.17 -13.04
C ILE A 88 3.34 3.10 -12.19
N HIS A 89 4.16 3.49 -11.22
CA HIS A 89 4.86 2.52 -10.36
C HIS A 89 3.88 1.68 -9.55
N THR A 90 2.82 2.29 -9.02
CA THR A 90 1.78 1.56 -8.28
C THR A 90 1.03 0.58 -9.17
N MET A 91 0.73 0.97 -10.41
CA MET A 91 0.09 0.07 -11.38
C MET A 91 0.99 -1.11 -11.77
N GLU A 92 2.28 -0.86 -12.01
CA GLU A 92 3.26 -1.91 -12.30
C GLU A 92 3.43 -2.85 -11.09
N GLU A 93 3.51 -2.34 -9.86
CA GLU A 93 3.60 -3.17 -8.66
C GLU A 93 2.38 -4.05 -8.43
N LYS A 94 1.18 -3.53 -8.71
CA LYS A 94 -0.08 -4.26 -8.51
C LYS A 94 -0.36 -5.32 -9.57
N TYR A 95 -0.06 -5.03 -10.84
CA TYR A 95 -0.59 -5.81 -11.96
C TYR A 95 0.47 -6.48 -12.83
N ASN A 96 1.76 -6.30 -12.54
CA ASN A 96 2.81 -7.01 -13.26
C ASN A 96 2.88 -8.48 -12.80
N GLY A 97 2.72 -9.42 -13.74
CA GLY A 97 2.70 -10.85 -13.45
C GLY A 97 1.33 -11.41 -12.99
N ASP A 98 0.28 -10.58 -12.99
CA ASP A 98 -1.09 -11.01 -12.66
C ASP A 98 -1.74 -11.86 -13.75
N LYS A 99 -1.25 -11.76 -14.99
CA LYS A 99 -1.82 -12.44 -16.15
C LYS A 99 -1.80 -13.96 -15.97
N GLU A 100 -0.65 -14.52 -15.60
CA GLU A 100 -0.49 -15.96 -15.39
C GLU A 100 -1.40 -16.47 -14.27
N PHE A 101 -1.65 -15.65 -13.25
CA PHE A 101 -2.58 -15.97 -12.16
C PHE A 101 -4.03 -16.09 -12.66
N TYR A 102 -4.51 -15.12 -13.45
CA TYR A 102 -5.88 -15.18 -13.99
C TYR A 102 -6.06 -16.25 -15.07
N GLU A 103 -5.04 -16.51 -15.90
CA GLU A 103 -5.05 -17.61 -16.87
C GLU A 103 -5.16 -18.97 -16.15
N LYS A 104 -4.43 -19.16 -15.05
CA LYS A 104 -4.53 -20.37 -14.22
C LYS A 104 -5.94 -20.54 -13.63
N ILE A 105 -6.61 -19.48 -13.21
CA ILE A 105 -7.99 -19.54 -12.70
C ILE A 105 -8.95 -20.03 -13.79
N ILE A 106 -8.77 -19.58 -15.04
CA ILE A 106 -9.57 -20.06 -16.17
C ILE A 106 -9.33 -21.55 -16.39
N ASP A 107 -8.07 -22.00 -16.39
CA ASP A 107 -7.72 -23.41 -16.60
C ASP A 107 -8.30 -24.31 -15.49
N ASP A 108 -8.21 -23.86 -14.24
CA ASP A 108 -8.78 -24.56 -13.08
C ASP A 108 -10.32 -24.67 -13.17
N ALA A 109 -10.99 -23.62 -13.64
CA ALA A 109 -12.44 -23.62 -13.84
C ALA A 109 -12.86 -24.54 -15.01
N LEU A 110 -12.13 -24.53 -16.13
CA LEU A 110 -12.36 -25.44 -17.26
C LEU A 110 -12.13 -26.90 -16.84
N PHE A 111 -11.10 -27.16 -16.04
CA PHE A 111 -10.85 -28.48 -15.48
C PHE A 111 -12.00 -28.93 -14.58
N ALA A 112 -12.48 -28.06 -13.68
CA ALA A 112 -13.62 -28.37 -12.81
C ALA A 112 -14.89 -28.67 -13.62
N GLU A 113 -15.17 -27.91 -14.68
CA GLU A 113 -16.30 -28.17 -15.58
C GLU A 113 -16.19 -29.54 -16.26
N SER A 114 -14.98 -29.94 -16.68
CA SER A 114 -14.74 -31.26 -17.29
C SER A 114 -14.97 -32.46 -16.37
N LYS A 115 -14.94 -32.24 -15.03
CA LYS A 115 -15.15 -33.26 -14.00
C LYS A 115 -16.57 -33.26 -13.44
N THR A 116 -17.36 -32.25 -13.78
CA THR A 116 -18.70 -32.05 -13.24
C THR A 116 -19.72 -32.09 -14.39
N ARG A 117 -20.33 -30.95 -14.72
CA ARG A 117 -21.17 -30.74 -15.90
C ARG A 117 -20.90 -29.35 -16.47
N HIS A 118 -21.43 -29.08 -17.65
CA HIS A 118 -21.40 -27.73 -18.21
C HIS A 118 -22.32 -26.78 -17.43
N PHE A 119 -21.79 -25.58 -17.14
CA PHE A 119 -22.53 -24.49 -16.50
C PHE A 119 -22.47 -23.23 -17.36
N ASN A 120 -23.64 -22.65 -17.65
CA ASN A 120 -23.73 -21.45 -18.48
C ASN A 120 -23.08 -20.25 -17.78
N CYS A 121 -23.27 -20.12 -16.47
CA CYS A 121 -22.65 -19.07 -15.67
C CYS A 121 -21.11 -19.16 -15.67
N VAL A 122 -20.55 -20.38 -15.58
CA VAL A 122 -19.10 -20.59 -15.62
C VAL A 122 -18.52 -20.19 -16.96
N SER A 123 -19.19 -20.56 -18.05
CA SER A 123 -18.77 -20.16 -19.41
C SER A 123 -18.81 -18.65 -19.62
N GLN A 124 -19.83 -17.97 -19.10
CA GLN A 124 -19.93 -16.51 -19.14
C GLN A 124 -18.82 -15.84 -18.31
N MET A 125 -18.59 -16.29 -17.07
CA MET A 125 -17.50 -15.79 -16.23
C MET A 125 -16.11 -16.00 -16.87
N ILE A 126 -15.87 -17.16 -17.51
CA ILE A 126 -14.62 -17.42 -18.25
C ILE A 126 -14.48 -16.42 -19.41
N GLN A 127 -15.55 -16.18 -20.17
CA GLN A 127 -15.52 -15.23 -21.29
C GLN A 127 -15.23 -13.80 -20.79
N SER A 128 -15.89 -13.39 -19.71
CA SER A 128 -15.68 -12.10 -19.06
C SER A 128 -14.25 -11.95 -18.55
N LEU A 129 -13.69 -12.95 -17.87
CA LEU A 129 -12.31 -12.90 -17.38
C LEU A 129 -11.29 -12.86 -18.53
N LYS A 130 -11.52 -13.60 -19.62
CA LYS A 130 -10.70 -13.50 -20.85
C LYS A 130 -10.72 -12.09 -21.44
N GLU A 131 -11.84 -11.40 -21.38
CA GLU A 131 -11.94 -10.02 -21.83
C GLU A 131 -11.19 -9.06 -20.89
N GLN A 132 -11.30 -9.26 -19.58
CA GLN A 132 -10.54 -8.49 -18.59
C GLN A 132 -9.03 -8.65 -18.77
N ILE A 133 -8.53 -9.86 -19.07
CA ILE A 133 -7.11 -10.10 -19.36
C ILE A 133 -6.64 -9.30 -20.60
N LYS A 134 -7.47 -9.20 -21.65
CA LYS A 134 -7.15 -8.36 -22.83
C LYS A 134 -7.11 -6.87 -22.49
N ILE A 135 -7.97 -6.43 -21.58
CA ILE A 135 -7.95 -5.05 -21.07
C ILE A 135 -6.68 -4.83 -20.26
N LEU A 136 -6.29 -5.77 -19.40
CA LEU A 136 -5.02 -5.72 -18.65
C LEU A 136 -3.82 -5.60 -19.61
N ASP A 137 -3.75 -6.41 -20.68
CA ASP A 137 -2.72 -6.26 -21.72
C ASP A 137 -2.71 -4.84 -22.32
N SER A 138 -3.89 -4.27 -22.57
CA SER A 138 -4.04 -2.90 -23.08
C SER A 138 -3.60 -1.82 -22.07
N VAL A 139 -3.80 -2.07 -20.77
CA VAL A 139 -3.32 -1.21 -19.68
C VAL A 139 -1.80 -1.25 -19.59
N LEU A 140 -1.18 -2.44 -19.67
CA LEU A 140 0.28 -2.57 -19.66
C LEU A 140 0.93 -1.85 -20.85
N ILE A 141 0.30 -1.90 -22.03
CA ILE A 141 0.72 -1.12 -23.19
C ILE A 141 0.57 0.39 -22.94
N LEU A 142 -0.54 0.82 -22.34
CA LEU A 142 -0.76 2.23 -21.98
C LEU A 142 0.32 2.73 -21.01
N ILE A 143 0.65 1.94 -19.99
CA ILE A 143 1.73 2.23 -19.05
C ILE A 143 3.07 2.37 -19.79
N ALA A 144 3.40 1.42 -20.67
CA ALA A 144 4.62 1.48 -21.47
C ALA A 144 4.69 2.77 -22.32
N ILE A 145 3.56 3.20 -22.91
CA ILE A 145 3.48 4.47 -23.64
C ILE A 145 3.69 5.67 -22.71
N LEU A 146 3.01 5.70 -21.56
CA LEU A 146 3.12 6.79 -20.60
C LEU A 146 4.56 6.95 -20.08
N LYS A 147 5.32 5.86 -19.94
CA LYS A 147 6.74 5.88 -19.56
C LYS A 147 7.65 6.54 -20.61
N THR A 148 7.19 6.71 -21.84
CA THR A 148 7.93 7.44 -22.89
C THR A 148 7.65 8.94 -22.90
N LYS A 149 6.69 9.42 -22.10
CA LYS A 149 6.25 10.82 -22.12
C LYS A 149 7.20 11.71 -21.34
N ASP A 150 7.42 12.92 -21.85
CA ASP A 150 8.29 13.91 -21.22
C ASP A 150 7.92 14.19 -19.75
N LEU A 151 6.62 14.20 -19.44
CA LEU A 151 6.13 14.37 -18.06
C LEU A 151 6.67 13.26 -17.14
N TYR A 152 6.51 12.00 -17.53
CA TYR A 152 7.03 10.87 -16.76
C TYR A 152 8.55 10.91 -16.64
N LEU A 153 9.26 11.14 -17.76
CA LEU A 153 10.72 11.16 -17.78
C LEU A 153 11.29 12.29 -16.89
N LEU A 154 10.60 13.44 -16.84
CA LEU A 154 10.96 14.54 -15.96
C LEU A 154 10.77 14.16 -14.48
N GLU A 155 9.62 13.59 -14.13
CA GLU A 155 9.32 13.15 -12.76
C GLU A 155 10.27 12.03 -12.31
N GLU A 156 10.51 11.04 -13.16
CA GLU A 156 11.47 9.94 -12.93
C GLU A 156 12.88 10.49 -12.69
N LYS A 157 13.33 11.46 -13.49
CA LYS A 157 14.64 12.09 -13.30
C LYS A 157 14.73 12.84 -11.97
N VAL A 158 13.67 13.54 -11.57
CA VAL A 158 13.63 14.24 -10.27
C VAL A 158 13.72 13.22 -9.14
N ILE A 159 12.91 12.16 -9.19
CA ILE A 159 12.88 11.10 -8.17
C ILE A 159 14.22 10.38 -8.10
N ASN A 160 14.79 9.98 -9.24
CA ASN A 160 16.10 9.33 -9.31
C ASN A 160 17.22 10.25 -8.82
N LYS A 161 17.16 11.56 -9.08
CA LYS A 161 18.13 12.51 -8.52
C LYS A 161 17.98 12.64 -7.01
N THR A 162 16.76 12.72 -6.49
CA THR A 162 16.50 12.72 -5.05
C THR A 162 17.00 11.43 -4.42
N ASN A 163 16.67 10.27 -5.01
CA ASN A 163 17.15 8.97 -4.57
C ASN A 163 18.66 8.86 -4.69
N SER A 164 19.28 9.42 -5.74
CA SER A 164 20.73 9.44 -5.93
C SER A 164 21.44 10.31 -4.91
N GLN A 165 20.87 11.45 -4.52
CA GLN A 165 21.39 12.28 -3.43
C GLN A 165 21.21 11.62 -2.06
N VAL A 166 20.12 10.86 -1.88
CA VAL A 166 19.94 9.97 -0.73
C VAL A 166 20.97 8.83 -0.80
N THR A 167 21.26 8.24 -1.97
CA THR A 167 22.20 7.13 -2.09
C THR A 167 23.68 7.51 -2.16
N GLU A 168 24.05 8.71 -2.59
CA GLU A 168 25.40 9.25 -2.37
C GLU A 168 25.65 9.50 -0.88
N THR A 169 24.58 9.70 -0.10
CA THR A 169 24.65 9.68 1.37
C THR A 169 24.75 8.24 1.91
N THR A 170 24.18 7.21 1.24
CA THR A 170 24.20 5.80 1.71
C THR A 170 25.26 4.88 1.07
N ASN A 171 26.02 5.29 0.06
CA ASN A 171 27.05 4.46 -0.61
C ASN A 171 28.35 4.32 0.19
N THR A 172 28.35 4.72 1.46
CA THR A 172 29.30 4.24 2.46
C THR A 172 28.70 3.01 3.15
N ILE A 173 28.66 1.86 2.45
CA ILE A 173 28.21 0.61 3.08
C ILE A 173 29.33 0.11 4.01
N GLU A 174 29.19 0.37 5.31
CA GLU A 174 28.98 -0.66 6.34
C GLU A 174 28.75 0.03 7.70
N THR A 175 27.49 0.34 7.97
CA THR A 175 26.76 0.28 9.25
C THR A 175 25.48 1.10 9.04
N MET A 176 24.31 0.57 9.42
CA MET A 176 23.20 1.48 9.70
C MET A 176 23.72 2.42 10.79
N GLU A 177 23.82 3.71 10.47
CA GLU A 177 24.40 4.72 11.36
C GLU A 177 23.64 4.74 12.70
N TYR A 178 22.36 4.38 12.65
CA TYR A 178 21.47 4.37 13.79
C TYR A 178 20.77 3.00 13.96
N ASP A 179 20.55 2.61 15.21
CA ASP A 179 19.68 1.49 15.54
C ASP A 179 18.21 1.89 15.39
N VAL A 180 17.85 3.13 15.75
CA VAL A 180 16.47 3.61 15.70
C VAL A 180 16.36 5.03 15.15
N PHE A 181 15.32 5.27 14.37
CA PHE A 181 14.84 6.61 14.04
C PHE A 181 13.63 6.93 14.93
N ILE A 182 13.50 8.16 15.44
CA ILE A 182 12.38 8.55 16.30
C ILE A 182 11.55 9.64 15.63
N SER A 183 10.33 9.28 15.23
CA SER A 183 9.34 10.18 14.63
C SER A 183 8.33 10.63 15.69
N HIS A 184 8.16 11.93 15.88
CA HIS A 184 7.28 12.51 16.91
C HIS A 184 6.74 13.87 16.49
N ALA A 185 5.65 14.31 17.13
CA ALA A 185 5.19 15.70 17.02
C ALA A 185 6.10 16.61 17.85
N SER A 186 6.47 17.78 17.31
CA SER A 186 7.29 18.81 17.98
C SER A 186 6.92 19.05 19.44
N GLU A 187 5.61 19.08 19.71
CA GLU A 187 5.02 19.40 21.00
C GLU A 187 5.28 18.31 22.07
N ASP A 188 5.68 17.12 21.66
CA ASP A 188 5.94 15.98 22.55
C ASP A 188 7.41 15.91 23.00
N LYS A 189 8.25 16.77 22.43
CA LYS A 189 9.70 16.77 22.61
C LYS A 189 10.12 16.98 24.06
N GLU A 190 9.74 18.13 24.62
CA GLU A 190 10.07 18.48 26.02
C GLU A 190 9.40 17.55 27.03
N LYS A 191 8.23 17.01 26.67
CA LYS A 191 7.42 16.18 27.57
C LYS A 191 7.97 14.75 27.72
N PHE A 192 8.59 14.21 26.68
CA PHE A 192 8.97 12.80 26.65
C PHE A 192 10.23 12.52 25.81
N VAL A 193 10.26 12.99 24.57
CA VAL A 193 11.26 12.50 23.59
C VAL A 193 12.68 12.88 24.01
N ASP A 194 12.90 14.07 24.56
CA ASP A 194 14.23 14.49 25.00
C ASP A 194 14.76 13.65 26.18
N GLU A 195 13.89 13.21 27.07
CA GLU A 195 14.27 12.30 28.16
C GLU A 195 14.56 10.89 27.62
N PHE A 196 13.69 10.40 26.73
CA PHE A 196 13.87 9.10 26.09
C PHE A 196 15.18 9.00 25.30
N CYS A 197 15.55 10.06 24.56
CA CYS A 197 16.83 10.16 23.86
C CYS A 197 18.04 10.08 24.81
N LYS A 198 17.99 10.76 25.96
CA LYS A 198 19.05 10.67 26.98
C LYS A 198 19.21 9.25 27.52
N ASP A 199 18.12 8.50 27.63
CA ASP A 199 18.18 7.12 28.09
C ASP A 199 18.74 6.18 27.01
N LEU A 200 18.44 6.42 25.72
CA LEU A 200 19.10 5.71 24.61
C LEU A 200 20.61 5.97 24.57
N ASP A 201 21.04 7.20 24.84
CA ASP A 201 22.46 7.58 24.95
C ASP A 201 23.17 6.80 26.07
N LYS A 202 22.57 6.74 27.27
CA LYS A 202 23.12 5.97 28.40
C LYS A 202 23.35 4.51 28.04
N GLU A 203 22.46 3.97 27.21
CA GLU A 203 22.45 2.57 26.81
C GLU A 203 23.20 2.29 25.49
N LYS A 204 23.86 3.31 24.92
CA LYS A 204 24.65 3.22 23.69
C LYS A 204 23.85 2.63 22.53
N ILE A 205 22.58 3.04 22.40
CA ILE A 205 21.72 2.74 21.27
C ILE A 205 21.77 3.96 20.34
N PRO A 206 22.52 3.92 19.21
CA PRO A 206 22.59 5.05 18.31
C PRO A 206 21.20 5.33 17.74
N TYR A 207 20.77 6.59 17.79
CA TYR A 207 19.46 6.97 17.28
C TYR A 207 19.54 8.18 16.36
N TRP A 208 18.73 8.16 15.31
CA TRP A 208 18.54 9.31 14.45
C TRP A 208 17.42 10.17 15.02
N TYR A 209 17.78 11.39 15.35
CA TYR A 209 16.91 12.41 15.90
C TYR A 209 16.94 13.61 14.96
N ASP A 210 15.85 13.82 14.23
CA ASP A 210 15.78 14.90 13.25
C ASP A 210 15.65 16.26 13.94
N SER A 211 16.34 17.25 13.38
CA SER A 211 16.19 18.68 13.66
C SER A 211 15.02 19.32 12.88
N LYS A 212 14.40 18.56 11.96
CA LYS A 212 13.16 18.90 11.26
C LYS A 212 12.00 18.04 11.77
N GLU A 213 11.44 18.49 12.88
CA GLU A 213 10.24 17.94 13.50
C GLU A 213 9.10 17.74 12.49
N ILE A 214 8.12 16.87 12.81
CA ILE A 214 6.94 16.69 11.96
C ILE A 214 6.13 17.99 11.91
N ASP A 215 6.15 18.66 10.76
CA ASP A 215 5.39 19.89 10.53
C ASP A 215 4.19 19.66 9.59
N TRP A 216 3.27 20.62 9.59
CA TRP A 216 2.07 20.57 8.77
C TRP A 216 2.41 20.51 7.28
N GLY A 217 1.90 19.48 6.58
CA GLY A 217 2.11 19.29 5.14
C GLY A 217 3.32 18.46 4.75
N ASP A 218 4.07 17.91 5.71
CA ASP A 218 5.03 16.84 5.42
C ASP A 218 4.32 15.59 4.86
N SER A 219 5.06 14.58 4.39
CA SER A 219 4.53 13.22 4.17
C SER A 219 5.10 12.24 5.21
N LEU A 220 4.24 11.51 5.93
CA LEU A 220 4.66 10.60 6.99
C LEU A 220 5.45 9.42 6.40
N ILE A 221 4.97 8.90 5.26
CA ILE A 221 5.64 7.85 4.49
C ILE A 221 7.06 8.31 4.12
N ARG A 222 7.21 9.53 3.59
CA ARG A 222 8.52 10.07 3.20
C ARG A 222 9.48 10.16 4.38
N LYS A 223 9.02 10.65 5.54
CA LYS A 223 9.86 10.75 6.75
C LYS A 223 10.30 9.39 7.27
N ILE A 224 9.38 8.43 7.29
CA ILE A 224 9.69 7.07 7.73
C ILE A 224 10.68 6.41 6.78
N ASN A 225 10.50 6.55 5.46
CA ASN A 225 11.44 6.04 4.48
C ASN A 225 12.83 6.68 4.62
N GLN A 226 12.88 7.99 4.87
CA GLN A 226 14.14 8.70 5.10
C GLN A 226 14.85 8.17 6.35
N GLY A 227 14.12 7.92 7.44
CA GLY A 227 14.72 7.40 8.67
C GLY A 227 15.09 5.94 8.62
N LEU A 228 14.30 5.12 7.95
CA LEU A 228 14.60 3.72 7.69
C LEU A 228 15.73 3.55 6.66
N ALA A 229 16.14 4.59 5.93
CA ALA A 229 17.32 4.54 5.07
C ALA A 229 18.62 4.45 5.88
N THR A 230 18.67 5.05 7.08
CA THR A 230 19.86 5.09 7.95
C THR A 230 19.68 4.34 9.27
N SER A 231 18.45 3.88 9.57
CA SER A 231 18.10 3.22 10.84
C SER A 231 17.52 1.81 10.65
N LYS A 232 17.77 0.91 11.62
CA LYS A 232 17.16 -0.44 11.62
C LYS A 232 15.65 -0.38 11.78
N PHE A 233 15.21 0.35 12.81
CA PHE A 233 13.81 0.51 13.17
C PHE A 233 13.40 1.99 13.19
N ALA A 234 12.11 2.26 13.05
CA ALA A 234 11.49 3.57 13.21
C ALA A 234 10.50 3.51 14.39
N ILE A 235 10.77 4.24 15.46
CA ILE A 235 9.85 4.45 16.58
C ILE A 235 8.92 5.61 16.21
N ILE A 236 7.61 5.36 16.20
CA ILE A 236 6.59 6.38 15.94
C ILE A 236 5.90 6.72 17.25
N VAL A 237 6.16 7.92 17.75
CA VAL A 237 5.55 8.45 18.98
C VAL A 237 4.16 8.98 18.64
N LEU A 238 3.14 8.27 19.12
CA LEU A 238 1.74 8.52 18.84
C LEU A 238 1.08 9.20 20.04
N SER A 239 0.68 10.44 19.86
CA SER A 239 0.07 11.27 20.90
C SER A 239 -1.15 12.03 20.36
N LYS A 240 -1.85 12.75 21.24
CA LYS A 240 -2.89 13.70 20.83
C LYS A 240 -2.33 14.81 19.90
N ASN A 241 -1.08 15.21 20.07
CA ASN A 241 -0.45 16.20 19.19
C ASN A 241 -0.11 15.60 17.83
N PHE A 242 0.25 14.31 17.79
CA PHE A 242 0.45 13.57 16.54
C PHE A 242 -0.81 13.56 15.67
N ILE A 243 -1.98 13.28 16.26
CA ILE A 243 -3.28 13.31 15.55
C ILE A 243 -3.55 14.70 14.95
N LYS A 244 -3.25 15.78 15.69
CA LYS A 244 -3.52 17.17 15.24
C LYS A 244 -2.73 17.58 14.00
N LYS A 245 -1.66 16.87 13.63
CA LYS A 245 -0.90 17.12 12.40
C LYS A 245 -1.69 16.77 11.13
N LYS A 246 -2.92 16.23 11.26
CA LYS A 246 -3.89 15.93 10.17
C LYS A 246 -3.37 14.97 9.11
N TRP A 247 -2.59 13.98 9.53
CA TRP A 247 -2.17 12.89 8.68
C TRP A 247 -3.37 12.08 8.19
N THR A 248 -3.40 11.76 6.91
CA THR A 248 -4.46 10.90 6.38
C THR A 248 -4.31 9.49 6.96
N ASN A 249 -5.44 8.84 7.24
CA ASN A 249 -5.43 7.42 7.61
C ASN A 249 -4.68 6.60 6.54
N ALA A 250 -4.85 6.95 5.26
CA ALA A 250 -4.16 6.32 4.15
C ALA A 250 -2.62 6.34 4.29
N GLU A 251 -2.01 7.45 4.74
CA GLU A 251 -0.56 7.51 4.92
C GLU A 251 -0.06 6.62 6.06
N LEU A 252 -0.77 6.59 7.20
CA LEU A 252 -0.40 5.71 8.30
C LEU A 252 -0.68 4.23 7.98
N GLU A 253 -1.79 3.95 7.28
CA GLU A 253 -2.13 2.61 6.81
C GLU A 253 -1.11 2.11 5.79
N ALA A 254 -0.66 2.95 4.85
CA ALA A 254 0.39 2.60 3.89
C ALA A 254 1.68 2.18 4.60
N VAL A 255 2.10 2.92 5.63
CA VAL A 255 3.29 2.57 6.44
C VAL A 255 3.15 1.19 7.09
N LEU A 256 1.99 0.89 7.68
CA LEU A 256 1.74 -0.40 8.33
C LEU A 256 1.58 -1.56 7.32
N ASN A 257 1.03 -1.26 6.13
CA ASN A 257 0.85 -2.23 5.06
C ASN A 257 2.18 -2.63 4.40
N ILE A 258 3.15 -1.70 4.29
CA ILE A 258 4.50 -2.00 3.79
C ILE A 258 5.16 -3.13 4.62
N GLU A 259 5.00 -3.12 5.95
CA GLU A 259 5.53 -4.20 6.80
C GLU A 259 4.80 -5.53 6.61
N THR A 260 3.48 -5.47 6.41
CA THR A 260 2.64 -6.66 6.20
C THR A 260 3.00 -7.35 4.88
N ASN A 261 3.29 -6.58 3.84
CA ASN A 261 3.66 -7.09 2.52
C ASN A 261 5.12 -7.58 2.44
N THR A 262 6.04 -6.95 3.17
CA THR A 262 7.47 -7.33 3.18
C THR A 262 7.81 -8.40 4.21
N GLY A 263 6.93 -8.64 5.20
CA GLY A 263 7.16 -9.53 6.33
C GLY A 263 8.23 -9.03 7.32
N GLN A 264 8.77 -7.82 7.11
CA GLN A 264 9.80 -7.22 7.96
C GLN A 264 9.19 -6.16 8.87
N VAL A 265 9.18 -6.42 10.18
CA VAL A 265 8.79 -5.43 11.19
C VAL A 265 9.91 -4.40 11.33
N ARG A 266 9.65 -3.17 10.92
CA ARG A 266 10.60 -2.05 11.01
C ARG A 266 10.01 -0.83 11.71
N VAL A 267 8.71 -0.76 11.91
CA VAL A 267 7.98 0.34 12.55
C VAL A 267 7.50 -0.10 13.93
N LEU A 268 7.82 0.69 14.95
CA LEU A 268 7.59 0.43 16.37
C LEU A 268 6.67 1.52 16.95
N PRO A 269 5.36 1.28 17.09
CA PRO A 269 4.45 2.27 17.65
C PRO A 269 4.68 2.45 19.17
N LEU A 270 4.81 3.71 19.60
CA LEU A 270 4.98 4.10 20.99
C LEU A 270 3.90 5.11 21.38
N MET A 271 2.99 4.70 22.25
CA MET A 271 1.85 5.51 22.68
C MET A 271 2.26 6.49 23.79
N LEU A 272 2.03 7.78 23.56
CA LEU A 272 2.29 8.86 24.51
C LEU A 272 0.97 9.52 24.96
N GLY A 273 0.58 9.24 26.19
CA GLY A 273 -0.62 9.80 26.81
C GLY A 273 -1.22 8.89 27.86
N ASP A 274 -2.30 9.34 28.49
CA ASP A 274 -3.11 8.51 29.39
C ASP A 274 -4.03 7.53 28.61
N SER A 275 -4.77 6.69 29.33
CA SER A 275 -5.65 5.68 28.70
C SER A 275 -6.74 6.30 27.81
N ASN A 276 -7.21 7.52 28.12
CA ASN A 276 -8.21 8.20 27.30
C ASN A 276 -7.56 8.73 26.02
N GLU A 277 -6.39 9.37 26.13
CA GLU A 277 -5.64 9.86 24.97
C GLU A 277 -5.24 8.73 24.01
N ILE A 278 -4.80 7.58 24.55
CA ILE A 278 -4.50 6.39 23.73
C ILE A 278 -5.76 5.88 23.02
N THR A 279 -6.90 5.91 23.70
CA THR A 279 -8.18 5.52 23.09
C THR A 279 -8.58 6.47 21.96
N GLU A 280 -8.30 7.78 22.08
CA GLU A 280 -8.50 8.74 20.99
C GLU A 280 -7.60 8.41 19.78
N VAL A 281 -6.31 8.12 20.01
CA VAL A 281 -5.38 7.70 18.95
C VAL A 281 -5.86 6.43 18.23
N LEU A 282 -6.27 5.41 18.98
CA LEU A 282 -6.73 4.13 18.41
C LEU A 282 -8.07 4.25 17.66
N LYS A 283 -8.92 5.21 18.05
CA LYS A 283 -10.16 5.50 17.32
C LYS A 283 -9.87 6.17 15.98
N GLU A 284 -8.92 7.09 15.95
CA GLU A 284 -8.50 7.76 14.72
C GLU A 284 -7.78 6.78 13.78
N TYR A 285 -6.96 5.90 14.35
CA TYR A 285 -6.11 4.95 13.62
C TYR A 285 -6.34 3.49 14.06
N PRO A 286 -7.45 2.84 13.62
CA PRO A 286 -7.84 1.51 14.11
C PRO A 286 -6.82 0.40 13.86
N LEU A 287 -6.06 0.45 12.76
CA LEU A 287 -5.07 -0.59 12.44
C LEU A 287 -3.95 -0.67 13.48
N LEU A 288 -3.64 0.42 14.19
CA LEU A 288 -2.68 0.40 15.30
C LEU A 288 -3.13 -0.53 16.44
N GLY A 289 -4.44 -0.76 16.59
CA GLY A 289 -4.98 -1.70 17.57
C GLY A 289 -4.63 -3.16 17.28
N SER A 290 -4.33 -3.49 16.02
CA SER A 290 -3.92 -4.84 15.60
C SER A 290 -2.41 -5.08 15.70
N LYS A 291 -1.62 -4.02 15.93
CA LYS A 291 -0.16 -4.09 16.08
C LYS A 291 0.22 -3.93 17.55
N LYS A 292 1.21 -4.70 18.01
CA LYS A 292 1.74 -4.54 19.36
C LYS A 292 2.41 -3.17 19.49
N TYR A 293 2.00 -2.38 20.48
CA TYR A 293 2.57 -1.08 20.83
C TYR A 293 3.05 -1.07 22.29
N LEU A 294 3.98 -0.17 22.61
CA LEU A 294 4.38 0.12 23.99
C LEU A 294 3.79 1.46 24.43
N LYS A 295 3.74 1.70 25.74
CA LYS A 295 3.23 2.96 26.30
C LYS A 295 4.32 3.69 27.07
N ALA A 296 4.51 4.96 26.78
CA ALA A 296 5.45 5.83 27.49
C ALA A 296 5.17 5.89 29.01
N ILE A 297 3.91 5.77 29.42
CA ILE A 297 3.49 5.79 30.84
C ILE A 297 4.01 4.58 31.64
N GLU A 298 4.41 3.50 30.96
CA GLU A 298 4.98 2.30 31.59
C GLU A 298 6.48 2.46 31.92
N GLY A 299 7.08 3.61 31.55
CA GLY A 299 8.46 3.98 31.86
C GLY A 299 9.46 3.66 30.74
N ASN A 300 10.51 4.49 30.64
CA ASN A 300 11.55 4.38 29.61
C ASN A 300 12.34 3.06 29.70
N ASP A 301 12.60 2.57 30.92
CA ASP A 301 13.35 1.32 31.14
C ASP A 301 12.72 0.13 30.41
N SER A 302 11.39 0.00 30.48
CA SER A 302 10.65 -1.07 29.79
C SER A 302 10.79 -0.97 28.27
N ILE A 303 10.73 0.25 27.73
CA ILE A 303 10.86 0.51 26.28
C ILE A 303 12.26 0.12 25.82
N ILE A 304 13.29 0.54 26.56
CA ILE A 304 14.69 0.24 26.28
C ILE A 304 14.98 -1.25 26.36
N GLU A 305 14.46 -1.96 27.35
CA GLU A 305 14.64 -3.41 27.45
C GLU A 305 14.03 -4.15 26.25
N ASN A 306 12.84 -3.74 25.79
CA ASN A 306 12.24 -4.30 24.59
C ASN A 306 13.07 -3.98 23.33
N LEU A 307 13.64 -2.78 23.25
CA LEU A 307 14.47 -2.37 22.13
C LEU A 307 15.81 -3.13 22.09
N LYS A 308 16.47 -3.35 23.23
CA LYS A 308 17.68 -4.17 23.34
C LYS A 308 17.45 -5.60 22.85
N LYS A 309 16.33 -6.22 23.26
CA LYS A 309 15.91 -7.54 22.79
C LYS A 309 15.75 -7.58 21.26
N LEU A 310 15.15 -6.55 20.66
CA LEU A 310 15.00 -6.44 19.21
C LEU A 310 16.34 -6.25 18.48
N LEU A 311 17.28 -5.53 19.11
CA LEU A 311 18.60 -5.24 18.54
C LEU A 311 19.64 -6.34 18.80
N ASN A 312 19.29 -7.39 19.55
CA ASN A 312 20.22 -8.42 20.05
C ASN A 312 21.41 -7.82 20.83
N LYS A 313 21.13 -6.84 21.70
CA LYS A 313 22.10 -6.16 22.57
C LYS A 313 21.82 -6.42 24.05
#